data_AF-A0A3N5GXV3-F1
#
_entry.id   AF-A0A3N5GXV3-F1
#
_cell.length_a   1.000
_cell.length_b   1.000
_cell.length_c   1.000
_cell.angle_alpha   90.00
_cell.angle_beta   90.00
_cell.angle_gamma   90.00
#
_symmetry.space_group_name_H-M   'P 1'
#
loop_
_entity.id
_entity.type
_entity.pdbx_description
1 polymer ?
#
loop_
_entity_poly.entity_id
_entity_poly.type
_entity_poly.pdbx_seq_one_letter_code
_entity_poly.pdbx_strand_id
1 'polypeptide(L)'
;MVEGKPKLKYRGAEVIAAAGACDAALSLMNVRLLAAEVPLLPLRTCDRPATCKCIYRHFDDRRRKFPRRGEHALVAFAQGAERRKRRGRRESDYT
;
A
#
# COMPACT_ATOMS: atom_id res chain seq x y z
N MET A 1 -21.15 -13.20 22.29
CA MET A 1 -21.24 -12.61 20.93
C MET A 1 -19.94 -11.85 20.72
N VAL A 2 -19.06 -12.30 19.82
CA VAL A 2 -17.76 -11.62 19.61
C VAL A 2 -18.01 -10.46 18.65
N GLU A 3 -18.08 -9.23 19.17
CA GLU A 3 -18.17 -8.02 18.36
C GLU A 3 -16.89 -7.87 17.51
N GLY A 4 -17.02 -8.09 16.21
CA GLY A 4 -15.93 -7.97 15.26
C GLY A 4 -15.55 -6.52 15.01
N LYS A 5 -14.25 -6.19 15.02
CA LYS A 5 -13.75 -4.86 14.63
C LYS A 5 -14.31 -4.46 13.25
N PRO A 6 -14.71 -3.19 13.04
CA PRO A 6 -15.26 -2.74 11.77
C PRO A 6 -14.25 -2.94 10.62
N LYS A 7 -14.70 -3.59 9.53
CA LYS A 7 -13.87 -3.81 8.34
C LYS A 7 -13.60 -2.48 7.64
N LEU A 8 -12.32 -2.08 7.60
CA LEU A 8 -11.90 -0.89 6.86
C LEU A 8 -11.87 -1.18 5.36
N LYS A 9 -12.61 -0.40 4.55
CA LYS A 9 -12.77 -0.60 3.10
C LYS A 9 -11.44 -0.71 2.34
N TYR A 10 -10.43 0.07 2.74
CA TYR A 10 -9.12 0.11 2.08
C TYR A 10 -7.97 -0.35 2.98
N ARG A 11 -8.22 -1.34 3.86
CA ARG A 11 -7.15 -1.98 4.63
C ARG A 11 -6.19 -2.70 3.69
N GLY A 12 -4.90 -2.53 3.88
CA GLY A 12 -3.88 -3.29 3.16
C GLY A 12 -3.54 -4.58 3.90
N ALA A 13 -3.08 -5.59 3.20
CA ALA A 13 -2.40 -6.72 3.78
C ALA A 13 -1.29 -7.25 2.86
N GLU A 14 -0.34 -7.94 3.47
CA GLU A 14 0.84 -8.53 2.82
C GLU A 14 1.01 -9.95 3.35
N VAL A 15 1.44 -10.85 2.47
CA VAL A 15 1.83 -12.22 2.86
C VAL A 15 3.29 -12.18 3.30
N ILE A 16 3.56 -12.55 4.55
CA ILE A 16 4.91 -12.68 5.08
C ILE A 16 5.33 -14.13 4.96
N ALA A 17 6.34 -14.36 4.13
CA ALA A 17 7.04 -15.63 4.04
C ALA A 17 7.88 -15.86 5.30
N ALA A 18 7.56 -16.92 6.04
CA ALA A 18 8.30 -17.35 7.23
C ALA A 18 9.52 -18.21 6.87
N ALA A 19 10.28 -18.65 7.88
CA ALA A 19 11.38 -19.60 7.67
C ALA A 19 10.84 -20.91 7.03
N GLY A 20 11.36 -21.27 5.86
CA GLY A 20 10.87 -22.40 5.06
C GLY A 20 9.61 -22.11 4.23
N ALA A 21 9.39 -20.84 3.85
CA ALA A 21 8.26 -20.45 3.01
C ALA A 21 8.21 -21.16 1.65
N CYS A 22 6.99 -21.29 1.13
CA CYS A 22 6.73 -21.79 -0.21
C CYS A 22 7.12 -20.77 -1.29
N ASP A 23 7.39 -21.25 -2.50
CA ASP A 23 7.76 -20.39 -3.64
C ASP A 23 6.64 -19.39 -3.98
N ALA A 24 5.39 -19.79 -3.77
CA ALA A 24 4.23 -18.93 -3.93
C ALA A 24 4.25 -17.73 -2.97
N ALA A 25 4.66 -17.93 -1.71
CA ALA A 25 4.74 -16.84 -0.74
C ALA A 25 5.96 -15.95 -0.98
N LEU A 26 7.07 -16.53 -1.42
CA LEU A 26 8.26 -15.77 -1.83
C LEU A 26 7.95 -14.85 -3.03
N SER A 27 7.16 -15.34 -3.99
CA SER A 27 6.71 -14.56 -5.15
C SER A 27 5.80 -13.38 -4.78
N LEU A 28 5.20 -13.39 -3.59
CA LEU A 28 4.34 -12.33 -3.08
C LEU A 28 5.04 -11.43 -2.04
N MET A 29 6.34 -11.62 -1.79
CA MET A 29 7.09 -10.77 -0.87
C MET A 29 7.10 -9.31 -1.33
N ASN A 30 6.97 -8.39 -0.37
CA ASN A 30 6.96 -6.94 -0.60
C ASN A 30 5.77 -6.44 -1.45
N VAL A 31 4.78 -7.30 -1.74
CA VAL A 31 3.56 -6.92 -2.45
C VAL A 31 2.48 -6.58 -1.42
N ARG A 32 1.97 -5.35 -1.49
CA ARG A 32 0.82 -4.92 -0.69
C ARG A 32 -0.44 -5.00 -1.53
N LEU A 33 -1.39 -5.77 -1.03
CA LEU A 33 -2.70 -5.98 -1.64
C LEU A 33 -3.80 -5.39 -0.75
N LEU A 34 -4.98 -5.17 -1.32
CA LEU A 34 -6.15 -4.86 -0.51
C LEU A 34 -6.55 -6.08 0.30
N ALA A 35 -7.01 -5.89 1.53
CA ALA A 35 -7.42 -6.99 2.42
C ALA A 35 -8.48 -7.91 1.79
N ALA A 36 -9.28 -7.40 0.85
CA ALA A 36 -10.28 -8.18 0.11
C ALA A 36 -9.69 -9.01 -1.05
N GLU A 37 -8.50 -8.66 -1.53
CA GLU A 37 -7.84 -9.28 -2.69
C GLU A 37 -6.70 -10.22 -2.27
N VAL A 38 -6.34 -10.23 -0.99
CA VAL A 38 -5.26 -11.07 -0.50
C VAL A 38 -5.67 -12.53 -0.59
N PRO A 39 -4.84 -13.39 -1.21
CA PRO A 39 -5.15 -14.80 -1.33
C PRO A 39 -5.22 -15.45 0.05
N LEU A 40 -6.14 -16.40 0.22
CA LEU A 40 -6.27 -17.20 1.43
C LEU A 40 -4.99 -18.02 1.69
N LEU A 41 -4.59 -18.12 2.95
CA LEU A 41 -3.51 -18.97 3.41
C LEU A 41 -4.09 -20.30 3.92
N PRO A 42 -3.47 -21.46 3.57
CA PRO A 42 -2.30 -21.61 2.70
C PRO A 42 -2.59 -21.21 1.24
N LEU A 43 -1.60 -20.63 0.55
CA LEU A 43 -1.75 -20.24 -0.85
C LEU A 43 -2.12 -21.46 -1.70
N ARG A 44 -2.99 -21.27 -2.70
CA ARG A 44 -3.41 -22.37 -3.59
C ARG A 44 -2.25 -23.08 -4.29
N THR A 45 -1.17 -22.34 -4.55
CA THR A 45 0.07 -22.80 -5.18
C THR A 45 1.17 -23.10 -4.16
N CYS A 46 0.82 -23.32 -2.89
CA CYS A 46 1.79 -23.69 -1.86
C CYS A 46 2.29 -25.13 -2.09
N ASP A 47 3.59 -25.30 -2.23
CA ASP A 47 4.26 -26.59 -2.39
C ASP A 47 4.36 -27.38 -1.07
N ARG A 48 4.12 -26.75 0.09
CA ARG A 48 4.27 -27.35 1.42
C ARG A 48 3.14 -26.98 2.40
N PRO A 49 1.86 -27.27 2.10
CA PRO A 49 0.73 -26.80 2.89
C PRO A 49 0.73 -27.31 4.34
N ALA A 50 1.24 -28.51 4.60
CA ALA A 50 1.25 -29.11 5.94
C ALA A 50 2.23 -28.44 6.92
N THR A 51 3.28 -27.78 6.40
CA THR A 51 4.36 -27.18 7.22
C THR A 51 4.54 -25.68 6.98
N CYS A 52 3.73 -25.08 6.09
CA CYS A 52 3.81 -23.66 5.75
C CYS A 52 3.44 -22.78 6.95
N LYS A 53 4.35 -21.88 7.33
CA LYS A 53 4.19 -20.93 8.45
C LYS A 53 3.96 -19.49 7.99
N CYS A 54 3.52 -19.28 6.75
CA CYS A 54 3.26 -17.93 6.23
C CYS A 54 2.12 -17.25 7.00
N ILE A 55 2.23 -15.94 7.18
CA ILE A 55 1.24 -15.14 7.93
C ILE A 55 0.84 -13.90 7.16
N TYR A 56 -0.25 -13.27 7.58
CA TYR A 56 -0.61 -11.93 7.09
C TYR A 56 -0.06 -10.84 7.98
N ARG A 57 0.50 -9.81 7.35
CA ARG A 57 0.72 -8.51 7.97
C ARG A 57 -0.33 -7.53 7.47
N HIS A 58 -1.16 -7.02 8.37
CA HIS A 58 -2.17 -6.04 8.02
C HIS A 58 -1.64 -4.60 8.16
N PHE A 59 -2.15 -3.71 7.30
CA PHE A 59 -1.84 -2.29 7.28
C PHE A 59 -3.15 -1.49 7.30
N ASP A 60 -3.21 -0.46 8.14
CA ASP A 60 -4.37 0.43 8.19
C ASP A 60 -4.41 1.38 6.97
N ASP A 61 -5.61 1.84 6.61
CA ASP A 61 -5.76 2.83 5.56
C ASP A 61 -5.20 4.19 6.00
N ARG A 62 -4.05 4.55 5.43
CA ARG A 62 -3.36 5.83 5.68
C ARG A 62 -4.20 7.06 5.36
N ARG A 63 -5.28 6.94 4.57
CA ARG A 63 -6.21 8.06 4.27
C ARG A 63 -7.01 8.51 5.48
N ARG A 64 -7.19 7.64 6.49
CA ARG A 64 -7.96 7.96 7.70
C ARG A 64 -7.20 8.79 8.73
N LYS A 65 -5.86 8.73 8.74
CA LYS A 65 -5.06 9.38 9.79
C LYS A 65 -4.88 10.88 9.55
N PHE A 66 -4.73 11.32 8.30
CA PHE A 66 -4.55 12.74 7.98
C PHE A 66 -5.07 13.05 6.57
N PRO A 67 -5.80 14.15 6.35
CA PRO A 67 -5.97 14.68 5.01
C PRO A 67 -4.57 15.04 4.48
N ARG A 68 -4.13 14.38 3.40
CA ARG A 68 -2.76 14.57 2.84
C ARG A 68 -2.48 16.01 2.43
N ARG A 69 -3.55 16.79 2.26
CA ARG A 69 -3.56 18.23 2.19
C ARG A 69 -4.36 18.65 3.41
N GLY A 70 -3.71 19.13 4.47
CA GLY A 70 -4.47 19.80 5.53
C GLY A 70 -5.37 20.85 4.90
N GLU A 71 -6.51 21.18 5.49
CA GLU A 71 -7.35 22.30 5.02
C GLU A 71 -6.53 23.59 4.83
N HIS A 72 -5.38 23.71 5.50
CA HIS A 72 -4.42 24.80 5.38
C HIS A 72 -3.39 24.68 4.23
N ALA A 73 -3.30 23.55 3.52
CA ALA A 73 -2.33 23.38 2.42
C ALA A 73 -2.67 24.26 1.20
N LEU A 74 -3.88 24.81 1.14
CA LEU A 74 -4.30 25.74 0.10
C LEU A 74 -3.83 27.19 0.35
N VAL A 75 -3.36 27.52 1.56
CA VAL A 75 -3.10 28.92 1.94
C VAL A 75 -1.64 29.35 1.75
N ALA A 76 -0.70 28.39 1.61
CA ALA A 76 0.74 28.69 1.66
C ALA A 76 1.45 28.97 0.32
N PHE A 77 0.79 28.85 -0.85
CA PHE A 77 1.54 28.71 -2.11
C PHE A 77 1.27 29.72 -3.24
N ALA A 78 0.65 30.88 -2.98
CA ALA A 78 0.34 31.83 -4.07
C ALA A 78 0.79 33.29 -3.83
N GLN A 79 1.86 33.53 -3.06
CA GLN A 79 2.42 34.90 -2.90
C GLN A 79 3.92 35.02 -3.26
N GLY A 80 4.49 34.00 -3.90
CA GLY A 80 5.87 34.06 -4.39
C GLY A 80 5.93 34.44 -5.87
N ALA A 81 6.75 35.42 -6.22
CA ALA A 81 7.12 35.67 -7.61
C ALA A 81 7.74 34.41 -8.25
N GLU A 82 7.58 34.25 -9.56
CA GLU A 82 8.12 33.13 -10.32
C GLU A 82 9.64 33.00 -10.09
N ARG A 83 10.08 31.85 -9.56
CA ARG A 83 11.50 31.58 -9.26
C ARG A 83 12.16 30.62 -10.24
N ARG A 84 11.43 30.09 -11.23
CA ARG A 84 12.01 29.24 -12.27
C ARG A 84 13.01 30.05 -13.10
N LYS A 85 14.30 29.71 -12.97
CA LYS A 85 15.39 30.29 -13.77
C LYS A 85 15.55 29.64 -15.15
N ARG A 86 14.97 28.46 -15.33
CA ARG A 86 15.07 27.68 -16.56
C ARG A 86 13.68 27.26 -17.01
N ARG A 87 13.56 27.16 -18.32
CA ARG A 87 12.37 26.68 -19.01
C ARG A 87 12.09 25.21 -18.66
N GLY A 88 10.81 24.83 -18.72
CA GLY A 88 10.40 23.46 -18.45
C GLY A 88 10.88 22.48 -19.52
N ARG A 89 10.75 21.18 -19.23
CA ARG A 89 11.22 20.10 -20.11
C ARG A 89 10.16 19.64 -21.11
N ARG A 90 8.99 20.29 -21.18
CA ARG A 90 7.94 19.87 -22.11
C ARG A 90 8.25 20.39 -23.50
N GLU A 91 7.93 19.60 -24.52
CA GLU A 91 8.05 20.00 -25.92
C GLU A 91 7.31 21.31 -26.22
N SER A 92 6.10 21.45 -25.69
CA SER A 92 5.28 22.67 -25.78
C SER A 92 5.91 23.91 -25.16
N ASP A 93 6.88 23.72 -24.26
CA ASP A 93 7.56 24.86 -23.72
C ASP A 93 8.45 25.46 -24.85
N TYR A 94 8.95 24.70 -25.85
CA TYR A 94 10.06 25.07 -26.79
C TYR A 94 9.65 25.99 -27.94
N THR A 95 8.42 26.49 -27.91
CA THR A 95 7.84 27.39 -28.92
C THR A 95 7.73 28.80 -28.36
#